data_AF-A0A7I8D7U4-F1
#
_entry.id   AF-A0A7I8D7U4-F1
#
_cell.length_a   1.000
_cell.length_b   1.000
_cell.length_c   1.000
_cell.angle_alpha   90.00
_cell.angle_beta   90.00
_cell.angle_gamma   90.00
#
_symmetry.space_group_name_H-M   'P 1'
#
loop_
_entity.id
_entity.type
_entity.pdbx_description
1 polymer ?
#
loop_
_entity_poly.entity_id
_entity_poly.type
_entity_poly.pdbx_seq_one_letter_code
_entity_poly.pdbx_strand_id
1 'polypeptide(L)'
;MWDKKVTFREALEKIIPAIANSIEEKLPETGKFKKFGYTFDVDAEYIEEGGLYFDYNRLGVPNGRIVILVGIFPDGSGYEMQTYLFWGNKQEILQYLRAPERIPEIMKAIQEIDERIRQHD
;
A
#
# COMPACT_ATOMS: atom_id res chain seq x y z
N MET A 1 15.49 23.18 -2.93
CA MET A 1 16.18 22.07 -2.24
C MET A 1 15.13 21.01 -1.94
N TRP A 2 14.70 20.28 -2.97
CA TRP A 2 13.75 19.18 -2.89
C TRP A 2 14.34 18.13 -3.82
N ASP A 3 15.00 17.11 -3.28
CA ASP A 3 15.43 15.89 -3.98
C ASP A 3 16.30 15.05 -3.02
N LYS A 4 15.65 14.44 -2.04
CA LYS A 4 16.15 13.16 -1.54
C LYS A 4 15.03 12.16 -1.77
N LYS A 5 15.05 11.53 -2.94
CA LYS A 5 14.30 10.29 -3.15
C LYS A 5 14.69 9.34 -2.02
N VAL A 6 13.70 8.76 -1.35
CA VAL A 6 13.90 7.80 -0.26
C VAL A 6 13.79 6.40 -0.82
N THR A 7 14.42 5.44 -0.17
CA THR A 7 14.17 4.03 -0.50
C THR A 7 12.73 3.66 -0.15
N PHE A 8 12.19 2.63 -0.79
CA PHE A 8 10.87 2.08 -0.47
C PHE A 8 10.72 1.80 1.04
N ARG A 9 11.74 1.20 1.65
CA ARG A 9 11.72 0.87 3.07
C ARG A 9 11.59 2.12 3.95
N GLU A 10 12.40 3.14 3.69
CA GLU A 10 12.37 4.40 4.45
C GLU A 10 11.03 5.14 4.26
N ALA A 11 10.43 5.06 3.06
CA ALA A 11 9.09 5.58 2.82
C ALA A 11 8.05 4.84 3.67
N LEU A 12 8.06 3.51 3.63
CA LEU A 12 7.15 2.65 4.40
C LEU A 12 7.26 2.91 5.92
N GLU A 13 8.49 3.01 6.44
CA GLU A 13 8.77 3.31 7.85
C GLU A 13 8.14 4.64 8.31
N LYS A 14 8.02 5.63 7.41
CA LYS A 14 7.41 6.93 7.70
C LYS A 14 5.90 6.95 7.50
N ILE A 15 5.41 6.35 6.41
CA ILE A 15 3.99 6.45 6.06
C ILE A 15 3.12 5.50 6.87
N ILE A 16 3.56 4.28 7.18
CA ILE A 16 2.71 3.27 7.83
C ILE A 16 2.14 3.78 9.17
N PRO A 17 2.94 4.39 10.07
CA PRO A 17 2.39 4.98 11.29
C PRO A 17 1.37 6.08 11.02
N ALA A 18 1.63 6.96 10.04
CA ALA A 18 0.71 8.05 9.67
C ALA A 18 -0.62 7.50 9.10
N ILE A 19 -0.55 6.46 8.28
CA ILE A 19 -1.70 5.75 7.74
C ILE A 19 -2.50 5.12 8.87
N ALA A 20 -1.84 4.39 9.78
CA ALA A 20 -2.51 3.74 10.91
C ALA A 20 -3.24 4.76 11.78
N ASN A 21 -2.61 5.89 12.11
CA ASN A 21 -3.25 6.97 12.87
C ASN A 21 -4.47 7.55 12.12
N SER A 22 -4.31 7.82 10.82
CA SER A 22 -5.44 8.34 10.03
C SER A 22 -6.59 7.34 9.90
N ILE A 23 -6.32 6.03 9.87
CA ILE A 23 -7.34 4.98 9.87
C ILE A 23 -8.06 4.96 11.22
N GLU A 24 -7.31 5.00 12.32
CA GLU A 24 -7.86 5.00 13.66
C GLU A 24 -8.81 6.18 13.90
N GLU A 25 -8.43 7.37 13.43
CA GLU A 25 -9.20 8.61 13.58
C GLU A 25 -10.39 8.72 12.62
N LYS A 26 -10.21 8.37 11.34
CA LYS A 26 -11.15 8.77 10.28
C LYS A 26 -12.05 7.64 9.78
N LEU A 27 -11.63 6.38 9.94
CA LEU A 27 -12.46 5.27 9.49
C LEU A 27 -13.51 4.91 10.55
N PRO A 28 -14.77 4.77 10.16
CA PRO A 28 -15.80 4.34 11.08
C PRO A 28 -15.60 2.86 11.44
N GLU A 29 -15.93 2.47 12.67
CA GLU A 29 -15.89 1.07 13.11
C GLU A 29 -16.84 0.18 12.28
N THR A 30 -17.94 0.76 11.80
CA THR A 30 -18.94 0.11 10.95
C THR A 30 -19.35 1.04 9.82
N GLY A 31 -19.64 0.50 8.63
CA GLY A 31 -20.08 1.28 7.48
C GLY A 31 -19.08 1.37 6.33
N LYS A 32 -19.55 1.91 5.21
CA LYS A 32 -18.82 1.98 3.92
C LYS A 32 -18.01 3.27 3.82
N PHE A 33 -16.85 3.19 3.16
CA PHE A 33 -16.07 4.36 2.75
C PHE A 33 -15.60 4.25 1.30
N LYS A 34 -15.23 5.39 0.71
CA LYS A 34 -14.65 5.46 -0.63
C LYS A 34 -13.18 5.04 -0.57
N LYS A 35 -12.71 4.24 -1.54
CA LYS A 35 -11.30 3.86 -1.67
C LYS A 35 -10.39 5.07 -1.42
N PHE A 36 -9.36 4.88 -0.61
CA PHE A 36 -8.29 5.86 -0.40
C PHE A 36 -6.94 5.17 -0.49
N GLY A 37 -5.89 5.95 -0.68
CA GLY A 37 -4.53 5.45 -0.72
C GLY A 37 -3.52 6.54 -0.46
N TYR A 38 -2.29 6.11 -0.22
CA TYR A 38 -1.14 6.96 0.03
C TYR A 38 -0.06 6.56 -0.97
N THR A 39 0.30 7.49 -1.85
CA THR A 39 1.38 7.32 -2.81
C THR A 39 2.63 8.04 -2.31
N PHE A 40 3.79 7.57 -2.76
CA PHE A 40 5.08 8.11 -2.37
C PHE A 40 6.13 7.86 -3.45
N ASP A 41 6.97 8.86 -3.69
CA ASP A 41 8.09 8.76 -4.62
C ASP A 41 9.17 7.84 -4.06
N VAL A 42 9.77 7.05 -4.93
CA VAL A 42 10.80 6.07 -4.54
C VAL A 42 12.04 6.19 -5.43
N ASP A 43 13.19 5.91 -4.83
CA ASP A 43 14.45 5.78 -5.58
C ASP A 43 14.61 4.32 -6.06
N ALA A 44 14.06 4.01 -7.24
CA ALA A 44 14.17 2.70 -7.87
C ALA A 44 14.31 2.86 -9.39
N GLU A 45 15.02 1.94 -10.02
CA GLU A 45 15.44 2.04 -11.43
C GLU A 45 14.25 2.04 -12.41
N TYR A 46 13.20 1.28 -12.12
CA TYR A 46 12.03 1.07 -12.98
C TYR A 46 10.70 1.44 -12.29
N ILE A 47 10.77 2.08 -11.12
CA ILE A 47 9.59 2.41 -10.31
C ILE A 47 9.68 3.88 -9.93
N GLU A 48 8.70 4.67 -10.37
CA GLU A 48 8.63 6.09 -10.01
C GLU A 48 7.90 6.30 -8.68
N GLU A 49 6.77 5.61 -8.50
CA GLU A 49 5.91 5.77 -7.34
C GLU A 49 5.47 4.41 -6.77
N GLY A 50 5.44 4.33 -5.45
CA GLY A 50 4.78 3.26 -4.70
C GLY A 50 3.47 3.76 -4.08
N GLY A 51 2.57 2.83 -3.73
CA GLY A 51 1.32 3.19 -3.06
C GLY A 51 0.75 2.08 -2.18
N LEU A 52 0.10 2.49 -1.09
CA LEU A 52 -0.75 1.63 -0.26
C LEU A 52 -2.20 2.08 -0.36
N TYR A 53 -3.09 1.15 -0.67
CA TYR A 53 -4.50 1.43 -0.94
C TYR A 53 -5.43 0.60 -0.08
N PHE A 54 -6.57 1.20 0.25
CA PHE A 54 -7.58 0.66 1.14
C PHE A 54 -8.93 0.68 0.45
N ASP A 55 -9.52 -0.49 0.22
CA ASP A 55 -10.76 -0.66 -0.54
C ASP A 55 -11.81 -1.44 0.26
N TYR A 56 -12.98 -0.85 0.48
CA TYR A 56 -14.08 -1.46 1.26
C TYR A 56 -15.04 -2.32 0.41
N ASN A 57 -15.03 -2.17 -0.91
CA ASN A 57 -15.98 -2.86 -1.80
C ASN A 57 -15.26 -3.63 -2.91
N ARG A 58 -14.10 -4.20 -2.60
CA ARG A 58 -13.35 -5.03 -3.54
C ARG A 58 -14.17 -6.29 -3.85
N LEU A 59 -14.35 -6.58 -5.14
CA LEU A 59 -14.95 -7.83 -5.58
C LEU A 59 -14.15 -9.03 -5.05
N GLY A 60 -14.85 -10.07 -4.59
CA GLY A 60 -14.22 -11.29 -4.07
C GLY A 60 -13.81 -11.23 -2.60
N VAL A 61 -14.07 -10.12 -1.90
CA VAL A 61 -13.85 -9.99 -0.45
C VAL A 61 -15.19 -9.91 0.28
N PRO A 62 -15.33 -10.56 1.47
CA PRO A 62 -16.57 -10.50 2.22
C PRO A 62 -17.02 -9.06 2.55
N ASN A 63 -18.34 -8.85 2.52
CA ASN A 63 -18.93 -7.57 2.87
C ASN A 63 -18.46 -7.11 4.27
N GLY A 64 -18.19 -5.82 4.39
CA GLY A 64 -17.77 -5.22 5.66
C GLY A 64 -16.27 -5.24 5.91
N ARG A 65 -15.46 -5.61 4.92
CA ARG A 65 -14.01 -5.77 5.06
C ARG A 65 -13.26 -4.78 4.20
N ILE A 66 -12.15 -4.32 4.74
CA ILE A 66 -11.19 -3.42 4.10
C ILE A 66 -10.09 -4.29 3.50
N VAL A 67 -9.78 -4.05 2.23
CA VAL A 67 -8.67 -4.69 1.52
C VAL A 67 -7.49 -3.73 1.47
N ILE A 68 -6.32 -4.21 1.85
CA ILE A 68 -5.04 -3.54 1.66
C ILE A 68 -4.40 -4.06 0.38
N LEU A 69 -4.02 -3.13 -0.48
CA LEU A 69 -3.27 -3.39 -1.70
C LEU A 69 -1.98 -2.59 -1.63
N VAL A 70 -0.89 -3.15 -2.14
CA VAL A 70 0.29 -2.37 -2.52
C VAL A 70 0.31 -2.26 -4.03
N GLY A 71 0.62 -1.06 -4.53
CA GLY A 71 0.78 -0.79 -5.94
C GLY A 71 2.09 -0.09 -6.25
N ILE A 72 2.55 -0.26 -7.49
CA ILE A 72 3.67 0.49 -8.06
C ILE A 72 3.28 1.04 -9.43
N PHE A 73 3.82 2.20 -9.77
CA PHE A 73 3.68 2.83 -11.07
C PHE A 73 5.02 2.75 -11.82
N PRO A 74 5.15 1.85 -12.83
CA PRO A 74 6.32 1.83 -13.69
C PRO A 74 6.32 3.03 -14.64
N ASP A 75 7.49 3.67 -14.74
CA ASP A 75 7.85 4.68 -15.75
C ASP A 75 6.86 5.84 -15.95
N GLY A 76 6.14 6.24 -14.90
CA GLY A 76 5.21 7.39 -14.96
C GLY A 76 4.07 7.23 -15.95
N SER A 77 3.88 6.02 -16.50
CA SER A 77 2.96 5.70 -17.60
C SER A 77 1.48 5.82 -17.22
N GLY A 78 1.17 6.07 -15.94
CA GLY A 78 -0.17 6.08 -15.38
C GLY A 78 -0.78 4.67 -15.21
N TYR A 79 -0.05 3.62 -15.60
CA TYR A 79 -0.44 2.24 -15.35
C TYR A 79 -0.02 1.83 -13.93
N GLU A 80 -0.94 1.22 -13.19
CA GLU A 80 -0.69 0.79 -11.81
C GLU A 80 -0.71 -0.74 -11.72
N MET A 81 0.39 -1.32 -11.23
CA MET A 81 0.43 -2.74 -10.89
C MET A 81 0.21 -2.91 -9.40
N GLN A 82 -0.88 -3.57 -9.03
CA GLN A 82 -1.25 -3.82 -7.63
C GLN A 82 -1.20 -5.31 -7.29
N THR A 83 -0.84 -5.62 -6.04
CA THR A 83 -1.06 -6.94 -5.45
C THR A 83 -1.82 -6.85 -4.12
N TYR A 84 -2.48 -7.95 -3.79
CA TYR A 84 -3.24 -8.08 -2.55
C TYR A 84 -2.30 -8.39 -1.38
N LEU A 85 -2.51 -7.68 -0.28
CA LEU A 85 -1.73 -7.83 0.94
C LEU A 85 -2.55 -8.50 2.06
N PHE A 86 -3.68 -7.89 2.42
CA PHE A 86 -4.49 -8.32 3.57
C PHE A 86 -5.94 -7.83 3.47
N TRP A 87 -6.89 -8.49 4.12
CA TRP A 87 -8.23 -7.96 4.34
C TRP A 87 -8.71 -8.18 5.76
N GLY A 88 -9.45 -7.20 6.30
CA GLY A 88 -9.93 -7.25 7.67
C GLY A 88 -10.92 -6.14 8.01
N ASN A 89 -11.44 -6.16 9.23
CA ASN A 89 -12.13 -5.04 9.85
C ASN A 89 -11.11 -3.97 10.30
N LYS A 90 -11.60 -2.82 10.77
CA LYS A 90 -10.72 -1.71 11.18
C LYS A 90 -9.65 -2.12 12.20
N GLN A 91 -10.01 -2.92 13.21
CA GLN A 91 -9.05 -3.36 14.23
C GLN A 91 -7.99 -4.30 13.67
N GLU A 92 -8.38 -5.27 12.84
CA GLU A 92 -7.46 -6.19 12.18
C GLU A 92 -6.49 -5.43 11.25
N ILE A 93 -6.99 -4.41 10.54
CA ILE A 93 -6.15 -3.53 9.69
C ILE A 93 -5.14 -2.75 10.53
N LEU A 94 -5.56 -2.18 11.66
CA LEU A 94 -4.66 -1.46 12.56
C LEU A 94 -3.61 -2.39 13.16
N GLN A 95 -4.00 -3.59 13.59
CA GLN A 95 -3.07 -4.61 14.10
C GLN A 95 -2.05 -4.99 13.02
N TYR A 96 -2.52 -5.25 11.81
CA TYR A 96 -1.68 -5.57 10.67
C TYR A 96 -0.69 -4.46 10.32
N LEU A 97 -1.11 -3.20 10.30
CA LEU A 97 -0.23 -2.07 10.01
C LEU A 97 0.81 -1.83 11.12
N ARG A 98 0.48 -2.15 12.37
CA ARG A 98 1.36 -1.98 13.55
C ARG A 98 2.30 -3.17 13.76
N ALA A 99 2.14 -4.25 13.01
CA ALA A 99 2.94 -5.45 13.14
C ALA A 99 4.38 -5.22 12.65
N PRO A 100 5.41 -5.66 13.39
CA PRO A 100 6.82 -5.43 13.02
C PRO A 100 7.21 -6.08 11.67
N GLU A 101 6.53 -7.15 11.28
CA GLU A 101 6.73 -7.88 10.02
C GLU A 101 6.08 -7.21 8.80
N ARG A 102 5.25 -6.17 8.99
CA ARG A 102 4.51 -5.52 7.91
C ARG A 102 5.42 -4.96 6.83
N ILE A 103 6.47 -4.24 7.21
CA ILE A 103 7.40 -3.63 6.25
C ILE A 103 8.09 -4.71 5.40
N PRO A 104 8.73 -5.75 5.97
CA PRO A 104 9.28 -6.86 5.20
C PRO A 104 8.29 -7.50 4.22
N GLU A 105 7.03 -7.69 4.62
CA GLU A 105 6.01 -8.30 3.76
C GLU A 105 5.61 -7.39 2.59
N ILE A 106 5.43 -6.08 2.81
CA ILE A 106 5.17 -5.12 1.72
C ILE A 106 6.35 -5.09 0.75
N MET A 107 7.58 -5.05 1.29
CA MET A 107 8.79 -5.06 0.47
C MET A 107 8.86 -6.30 -0.42
N LYS A 108 8.54 -7.47 0.12
CA LYS A 108 8.48 -8.72 -0.65
C LYS A 108 7.43 -8.63 -1.77
N ALA A 109 6.23 -8.12 -1.45
CA ALA A 109 5.17 -7.95 -2.43
C ALA A 109 5.56 -6.97 -3.55
N ILE A 110 6.30 -5.90 -3.24
CA ILE A 110 6.84 -4.97 -4.25
C ILE A 110 7.86 -5.68 -5.14
N GLN A 111 8.78 -6.45 -4.55
CA GLN A 111 9.77 -7.23 -5.30
C GLN A 111 9.10 -8.22 -6.27
N GLU A 112 8.04 -8.90 -5.83
CA GLU A 112 7.27 -9.79 -6.70
C GLU A 112 6.60 -9.06 -7.87
N ILE A 113 6.16 -7.80 -7.69
CA ILE A 113 5.62 -7.00 -8.80
C ILE A 113 6.74 -6.55 -9.74
N ASP A 114 7.86 -6.06 -9.20
CA ASP A 114 9.05 -5.65 -9.97
C ASP A 114 9.60 -6.80 -10.83
N GLU A 115 9.74 -8.00 -10.25
CA GLU A 115 10.17 -9.19 -10.99
C GLU A 115 9.23 -9.54 -12.15
N ARG A 116 7.93 -9.34 -11.98
CA ARG A 116 6.94 -9.57 -13.05
C ARG A 116 7.05 -8.53 -14.16
N ILE A 117 7.33 -7.27 -13.84
CA ILE A 117 7.55 -6.22 -14.85
C ILE A 117 8.74 -6.61 -15.73
N ARG A 118 9.87 -6.95 -15.11
CA ARG A 118 11.11 -7.34 -15.81
C ARG A 118 10.98 -8.59 -16.70
N GLN A 119 10.02 -9.47 -16.42
CA GLN A 119 9.77 -10.66 -17.25
C GLN A 119 8.95 -10.36 -18.50
N HIS A 120 8.34 -9.17 -18.59
CA HIS A 120 7.47 -8.75 -19.69
C HIS A 120 8.09 -7.68 -20.59
N ASP A 121 9.28 -7.18 -20.26
CA ASP A 121 10.15 -6.32 -21.10
C ASP A 121 11.22 -7.14 -21.84
#